data_AF-A0A8S2G6L1-F1
#
_entry.id   AF-A0A8S2G6L1-F1
#
_cell.length_a   1.000
_cell.length_b   1.000
_cell.length_c   1.000
_cell.angle_alpha   90.00
_cell.angle_beta   90.00
_cell.angle_gamma   90.00
#
_symmetry.space_group_name_H-M   'P 1'
#
loop_
_entity.id
_entity.type
_entity.pdbx_description
1 polymer ?
#
loop_
_entity_poly.entity_id
_entity_poly.type
_entity_poly.pdbx_seq_one_letter_code
_entity_poly.pdbx_strand_id
1 'polypeptide(L)'
;QIPYIRVDYISNNWTEPELRKILKENFLSNKNVTDIRVIDRLLVKGQMDFVETAEIWRQAHNAALFDRSMDTYKQKPKHFLERFYEGHH
;
A
#
# COMPACT_ATOMS: atom_id res chain seq x y z
N GLN A 1 6.07 -21.29 0.32
CA GLN A 1 5.27 -21.11 -0.90
C GLN A 1 4.63 -19.74 -0.82
N ILE A 2 4.87 -18.84 -1.78
CA ILE A 2 4.19 -17.53 -1.80
C ILE A 2 2.76 -17.80 -2.27
N PRO A 3 1.71 -17.46 -1.50
CA PRO A 3 0.37 -17.90 -1.85
C PRO A 3 -0.21 -16.97 -2.93
N TYR A 4 -0.94 -17.57 -3.88
CA TYR A 4 -1.44 -16.92 -5.08
C TYR A 4 -2.60 -16.00 -4.71
N ILE A 5 -2.39 -14.68 -4.79
CA ILE A 5 -3.46 -13.70 -4.68
C ILE A 5 -4.28 -13.82 -5.97
N ARG A 6 -5.61 -13.95 -5.86
CA ARG A 6 -6.50 -13.80 -7.02
C ARG A 6 -6.49 -12.35 -7.48
N VAL A 7 -5.53 -12.05 -8.37
CA VAL A 7 -5.29 -10.74 -8.97
C VAL A 7 -6.61 -10.20 -9.55
N ASP A 8 -7.37 -11.07 -10.19
CA ASP A 8 -8.66 -10.82 -10.86
C ASP A 8 -9.72 -10.17 -9.96
N TYR A 9 -9.72 -10.43 -8.65
CA TYR A 9 -10.70 -9.84 -7.73
C TYR A 9 -10.38 -8.39 -7.35
N ILE A 10 -9.10 -8.02 -7.41
CA ILE A 10 -8.58 -6.74 -6.91
C ILE A 10 -8.26 -5.79 -8.07
N SER A 11 -7.79 -6.33 -9.20
CA SER A 11 -7.32 -5.56 -10.33
C SER A 11 -8.34 -5.54 -11.46
N ASN A 12 -9.34 -4.67 -11.35
CA ASN A 12 -10.08 -4.30 -12.56
C ASN A 12 -9.19 -3.52 -13.55
N ASN A 13 -8.12 -2.84 -13.07
CA ASN A 13 -7.30 -1.92 -13.86
C ASN A 13 -5.76 -2.11 -13.74
N TRP A 14 -5.26 -3.12 -13.02
CA TRP A 14 -3.81 -3.28 -12.75
C TRP A 14 -3.26 -4.57 -13.34
N THR A 15 -2.02 -4.52 -13.84
CA THR A 15 -1.30 -5.71 -14.31
C THR A 15 -0.48 -6.36 -13.19
N GLU A 16 -0.21 -7.68 -13.29
CA GLU A 16 0.59 -8.40 -12.30
C GLU A 16 1.98 -7.78 -12.05
N PRO A 17 2.74 -7.32 -13.08
CA PRO A 17 4.02 -6.65 -12.87
C PRO A 17 3.89 -5.34 -12.07
N GLU A 18 2.84 -4.56 -12.30
CA GLU A 18 2.57 -3.32 -11.56
C GLU A 18 2.27 -3.61 -10.10
N LEU A 19 1.43 -4.60 -9.81
CA LEU A 19 1.13 -5.03 -8.45
C LEU A 19 2.39 -5.50 -7.71
N ARG A 20 3.28 -6.25 -8.38
CA ARG A 20 4.57 -6.66 -7.81
C ARG A 20 5.47 -5.46 -7.52
N LYS A 21 5.52 -4.47 -8.41
CA LYS A 21 6.31 -3.24 -8.23
C LYS A 21 5.84 -2.48 -6.99
N ILE A 22 4.54 -2.27 -6.88
CA ILE A 22 3.91 -1.60 -5.75
C ILE A 22 4.17 -2.36 -4.44
N LEU A 23 3.96 -3.67 -4.43
CA LEU A 23 4.21 -4.50 -3.26
C LEU A 23 5.66 -4.32 -2.81
N LYS A 24 6.61 -4.34 -3.76
CA LYS A 24 8.02 -4.04 -3.48
C LYS A 24 8.23 -2.64 -2.91
N GLU A 25 7.58 -1.61 -3.44
CA GLU A 25 7.66 -0.23 -2.90
C GLU A 25 7.14 -0.16 -1.45
N ASN A 26 6.03 -0.84 -1.15
CA ASN A 26 5.49 -0.94 0.21
C ASN A 26 6.46 -1.63 1.18
N PHE A 27 7.10 -2.73 0.77
CA PHE A 27 8.15 -3.38 1.58
C PHE A 27 9.37 -2.45 1.78
N LEU A 28 9.81 -1.76 0.72
CA LEU A 28 10.95 -0.84 0.78
C LEU A 28 10.66 0.41 1.61
N SER A 29 9.40 0.82 1.77
CA SER A 29 9.03 1.97 2.60
C SER A 29 9.43 1.80 4.06
N ASN A 30 9.49 0.56 4.55
CA ASN A 30 9.88 0.22 5.92
C ASN A 30 11.34 -0.26 6.04
N LYS A 31 12.16 -0.14 4.99
CA LYS A 31 13.54 -0.68 4.96
C LYS A 31 14.47 -0.12 6.03
N ASN A 32 14.18 1.09 6.54
CA ASN A 32 15.01 1.78 7.52
C ASN A 32 14.66 1.43 8.97
N VAL A 33 13.65 0.57 9.18
CA VAL A 33 13.25 0.13 10.52
C VAL A 33 14.27 -0.87 11.05
N THR A 34 14.87 -0.56 12.20
CA THR A 34 15.92 -1.39 12.84
C THR A 34 15.45 -2.11 14.10
N ASP A 35 14.41 -1.61 14.78
CA ASP A 35 13.87 -2.25 16.00
C ASP A 35 13.13 -3.54 15.63
N ILE A 36 13.64 -4.67 16.13
CA ILE A 36 13.11 -6.01 15.88
C ILE A 36 11.63 -6.15 16.25
N ARG A 37 11.16 -5.49 17.31
CA ARG A 37 9.75 -5.58 17.75
C ARG A 37 8.82 -4.87 16.79
N VAL A 38 9.33 -3.83 16.12
CA VAL A 38 8.58 -3.13 15.08
C VAL A 38 8.55 -3.98 13.82
N ILE A 39 9.67 -4.61 13.46
CA ILE A 39 9.75 -5.54 12.33
C ILE A 39 8.77 -6.70 12.52
N ASP A 40 8.72 -7.31 13.70
CA ASP A 40 7.80 -8.41 14.00
C ASP A 40 6.34 -7.97 13.84
N ARG A 41 5.98 -6.79 14.34
CA ARG A 41 4.63 -6.24 14.14
C ARG A 41 4.31 -5.98 12.67
N LEU A 42 5.27 -5.47 11.90
CA LEU A 42 5.10 -5.24 10.46
C LEU A 42 4.93 -6.55 9.70
N LEU A 43 5.66 -7.59 10.09
CA LEU A 43 5.54 -8.93 9.51
C LEU A 43 4.15 -9.52 9.78
N VAL A 44 3.70 -9.49 11.04
CA VAL A 44 2.37 -9.98 11.43
C VAL A 44 1.27 -9.22 10.68
N LYS A 45 1.37 -7.89 10.61
CA LYS A 45 0.42 -7.07 9.85
C LYS A 45 0.39 -7.44 8.36
N GLY A 46 1.56 -7.60 7.73
CA GLY A 46 1.64 -8.00 6.32
C GLY A 46 1.04 -9.38 6.06
N GLN A 47 1.22 -10.32 6.99
CA GLN A 47 0.62 -11.65 6.91
C GLN A 47 -0.91 -11.60 7.07
N MET A 48 -1.42 -10.77 7.98
CA MET A 48 -2.86 -10.56 8.13
C MET A 48 -3.47 -9.95 6.87
N ASP A 49 -2.88 -8.87 6.34
CA ASP A 49 -3.31 -8.22 5.10
C ASP A 49 -3.30 -9.20 3.91
N PHE A 50 -2.29 -10.09 3.88
CA PHE A 50 -2.20 -11.15 2.89
C PHE A 50 -3.38 -12.13 2.98
N VAL A 51 -3.68 -12.65 4.17
CA VAL A 51 -4.77 -13.61 4.38
C VAL A 51 -6.13 -12.98 4.04
N GLU A 52 -6.39 -11.75 4.49
CA GLU A 52 -7.63 -11.03 4.16
C GLU A 52 -7.84 -10.88 2.65
N THR A 53 -6.73 -10.67 1.93
CA THR A 53 -6.75 -10.45 0.48
C THR A 53 -6.87 -11.77 -0.28
N ALA A 54 -6.15 -12.82 0.14
CA ALA A 54 -6.19 -14.14 -0.49
C ALA A 54 -7.55 -14.83 -0.32
N GLU A 55 -8.15 -14.68 0.87
CA GLU A 55 -9.46 -15.26 1.21
C GLU A 55 -10.65 -14.38 0.78
N ILE A 56 -10.38 -13.22 0.16
CA ILE A 56 -11.43 -12.29 -0.30
C ILE A 56 -12.33 -11.82 0.86
N TRP A 57 -11.76 -11.66 2.05
CA TRP A 57 -12.47 -11.11 3.21
C TRP A 57 -12.58 -9.59 3.14
N ARG A 58 -11.69 -8.94 2.40
CA ARG A 58 -11.71 -7.49 2.19
C ARG A 58 -12.44 -7.11 0.91
N GLN A 59 -13.16 -6.00 0.96
CA GLN A 59 -13.89 -5.45 -0.19
C GLN A 59 -12.95 -4.82 -1.23
N ALA A 60 -13.26 -4.96 -2.52
CA ALA A 60 -12.42 -4.49 -3.63
C ALA A 60 -12.10 -2.98 -3.58
N HIS A 61 -13.03 -2.13 -3.12
CA HIS A 61 -12.77 -0.70 -2.97
C HIS A 61 -11.76 -0.37 -1.84
N ASN A 62 -11.71 -1.22 -0.81
CA ASN A 62 -10.75 -1.13 0.29
C ASN A 62 -9.45 -1.91 0.00
N ALA A 63 -9.33 -2.51 -1.18
CA ALA A 63 -8.11 -3.18 -1.62
C ALA A 63 -7.01 -2.20 -2.07
N ALA A 64 -7.21 -0.89 -1.86
CA ALA A 64 -6.30 0.22 -2.13
C ALA A 64 -4.98 0.21 -1.31
N LEU A 65 -4.51 -0.96 -0.87
CA LEU A 65 -3.13 -1.13 -0.37
C LEU A 65 -2.08 -0.92 -1.47
N PHE A 66 -2.50 -0.83 -2.73
CA PHE A 66 -1.56 -0.81 -3.84
C PHE A 66 -1.29 0.58 -4.41
N ASP A 67 -2.02 1.63 -4.03
CA ASP A 67 -1.64 2.94 -4.57
C ASP A 67 -2.09 4.13 -3.72
N ARG A 68 -1.13 4.81 -3.12
CA ARG A 68 -1.34 6.17 -2.57
C ARG A 68 -1.65 7.18 -3.67
N SER A 69 -1.47 6.83 -4.94
CA SER A 69 -1.80 7.67 -6.11
C SER A 69 -3.26 7.53 -6.57
N MET A 70 -3.99 6.51 -6.08
CA MET A 70 -5.44 6.36 -6.29
C MET A 70 -6.28 7.13 -5.26
N ASP A 71 -5.65 7.70 -4.22
CA ASP A 71 -6.34 8.67 -3.38
C ASP A 71 -6.74 9.85 -4.28
N THR A 72 -8.04 10.01 -4.50
CA THR A 72 -8.64 11.22 -5.11
C THR A 72 -8.38 12.48 -4.29
N TYR A 73 -7.68 12.33 -3.16
CA TYR A 73 -7.17 13.40 -2.33
C TYR A 73 -6.10 14.18 -3.10
N LYS A 74 -6.28 15.50 -3.20
CA LYS A 74 -5.29 16.41 -3.80
C LYS A 74 -3.90 16.10 -3.22
N GLN A 75 -2.91 15.87 -4.09
CA GLN A 75 -1.55 15.58 -3.64
C GLN A 75 -1.12 16.67 -2.66
N LYS A 76 -0.58 16.26 -1.50
CA LYS A 76 -0.12 17.23 -0.52
C LYS A 76 0.93 18.14 -1.16
N PRO A 77 0.82 19.46 -0.94
CA PRO A 77 1.78 20.43 -1.45
C PRO A 77 3.19 20.08 -0.98
N LYS A 78 4.13 19.95 -1.93
CA LYS A 78 5.49 19.50 -1.64
C LYS A 78 6.39 20.69 -1.31
N HIS A 79 6.12 21.83 -1.95
CA HIS A 79 6.94 23.02 -1.83
C HIS A 79 6.34 24.04 -0.87
N PHE A 80 7.20 24.91 -0.33
CA PHE A 80 6.80 25.97 0.59
C PHE A 80 5.71 26.87 -0.01
N LEU A 81 5.86 27.31 -1.27
CA LEU A 81 4.89 28.19 -1.92
C LEU A 81 3.52 27.54 -2.10
N GLU A 82 3.47 26.26 -2.46
CA GLU A 82 2.22 25.51 -2.58
C GLU A 82 1.52 25.41 -1.21
N ARG A 83 2.28 25.09 -0.14
CA ARG A 83 1.75 25.06 1.23
C ARG A 83 1.24 26.42 1.68
N PHE A 84 1.98 27.47 1.35
CA PHE A 84 1.64 28.85 1.67
C PHE A 84 0.34 29.29 1.01
N TYR A 85 0.16 29.01 -0.28
CA TYR A 85 -1.08 29.33 -1.01
C TYR A 85 -2.28 28.51 -0.55
N GLU A 86 -2.06 27.29 -0.06
CA GLU A 86 -3.13 26.42 0.47
C GLU A 86 -3.46 26.67 1.94
N GLY A 87 -2.76 27.58 2.63
CA GLY A 87 -3.01 27.91 4.04
C GLY A 87 -2.60 26.80 5.02
N HIS A 88 -1.71 25.90 4.60
CA HIS A 88 -1.14 24.88 5.47
C HIS A 88 0.09 25.45 6.20
N HIS A 89 0.00 25.58 7.53
CA HIS A 89 1.11 25.96 8.42
C HIS A 89 2.17 24.87 8.53
#